data_AF-A0AAV4WXW5-F1
#
_entry.id   AF-A0AAV4WXW5-F1
#
_cell.length_a   1.000
_cell.length_b   1.000
_cell.length_c   1.000
_cell.angle_alpha   90.00
_cell.angle_beta   90.00
_cell.angle_gamma   90.00
#
_symmetry.space_group_name_H-M   'P 1'
#
loop_
_entity.id
_entity.type
_entity.pdbx_description
1 polymer ?
#
loop_
_entity_poly.entity_id
_entity_poly.type
_entity_poly.pdbx_seq_one_letter_code
_entity_poly.pdbx_strand_id
1 'polypeptide(L)'
;MILDENKFSNLGKLLRVTAWVKRFVAKLRKKICESGPFTAAEIKEAEEYWVRRVQLENYCSDIQLLKKNKPVPPQSKLYSLVPYVDDRGILRVKGRLEQAELFHNEKHPVILPKSKFTI
;
A
#
# COMPACT_ATOMS: atom_id res chain seq x y z
N MET A 1 1.47 -1.15 14.19
CA MET A 1 2.94 -0.98 14.11
C MET A 1 3.22 0.45 14.56
N ILE A 2 4.29 0.69 15.32
CA ILE A 2 4.59 1.98 15.99
C ILE A 2 5.68 2.76 15.22
N LEU A 3 6.05 2.33 14.00
CA LEU A 3 7.03 3.07 13.21
C LEU A 3 6.39 4.34 12.66
N ASP A 4 7.14 5.43 12.72
CA ASP A 4 6.81 6.72 12.13
C ASP A 4 7.71 6.93 10.91
N GLU A 5 7.12 7.22 9.75
CA GLU A 5 7.84 7.41 8.49
C GLU A 5 8.64 8.71 8.45
N ASN A 6 8.26 9.73 9.24
CA ASN A 6 8.94 11.03 9.27
C ASN A 6 10.33 10.96 9.91
N LYS A 7 10.58 9.94 10.74
CA LYS A 7 11.90 9.65 11.34
C LYS A 7 12.90 9.04 10.36
N PHE A 8 12.50 8.70 9.15
CA PHE A 8 13.37 8.08 8.15
C PHE A 8 13.57 9.02 6.97
N SER A 9 14.82 9.20 6.54
CA SER A 9 15.18 9.95 5.32
C SER A 9 15.41 9.03 4.12
N ASN A 10 15.37 7.70 4.33
CA ASN A 10 15.68 6.69 3.32
C ASN A 10 14.59 5.60 3.33
N LEU A 11 13.89 5.46 2.21
CA LEU A 11 12.82 4.47 2.03
C LEU A 11 13.34 3.04 2.19
N GLY A 12 14.50 2.70 1.62
CA GLY A 12 15.09 1.37 1.74
C GLY A 12 15.39 0.99 3.20
N LYS A 13 15.84 1.93 4.02
CA LYS A 13 16.03 1.72 5.47
C LYS A 13 14.69 1.47 6.17
N LEU A 14 13.68 2.27 5.86
CA LEU A 14 12.32 2.11 6.39
C LEU A 14 11.74 0.73 6.07
N LEU A 15 11.82 0.29 4.81
CA LEU A 15 11.33 -1.01 4.38
C LEU A 15 12.04 -2.17 5.10
N ARG A 16 13.37 -2.11 5.23
CA ARG A 16 14.16 -3.13 5.93
C ARG A 16 13.82 -3.21 7.42
N VAL A 17 13.64 -2.07 8.09
CA VAL A 17 13.24 -2.05 9.51
C VAL A 17 11.83 -2.61 9.67
N THR A 18 10.89 -2.26 8.79
CA THR A 18 9.55 -2.85 8.78
C THR A 18 9.58 -4.36 8.57
N ALA A 19 10.40 -4.85 7.63
CA ALA A 19 10.57 -6.27 7.38
C ALA A 19 11.16 -7.00 8.62
N TRP A 20 12.13 -6.40 9.32
CA TRP A 20 12.64 -6.91 10.59
C TRP A 20 11.55 -7.05 11.65
N VAL A 21 10.74 -6.00 11.85
CA VAL A 21 9.64 -6.02 12.81
C VAL A 21 8.63 -7.11 12.46
N LYS A 22 8.30 -7.28 11.17
CA LYS A 22 7.40 -8.33 10.70
C LYS A 22 7.97 -9.74 10.96
N ARG A 23 9.25 -9.98 10.66
CA ARG A 23 9.94 -11.24 11.01
C ARG A 23 9.90 -11.51 12.50
N PHE A 24 10.20 -10.50 13.32
CA PHE A 24 10.17 -10.65 14.78
C PHE A 24 8.77 -11.05 15.27
N VAL A 25 7.71 -10.39 14.78
CA VAL A 25 6.32 -10.75 15.11
C VAL A 25 5.96 -12.16 14.61
N ALA A 26 6.43 -12.57 13.43
CA ALA A 26 6.22 -13.91 12.90
C ALA A 26 6.90 -14.99 13.78
N LYS A 27 8.11 -14.71 14.28
CA LYS A 27 8.85 -15.57 15.21
C LYS A 27 8.10 -15.73 16.53
N LEU A 28 7.57 -14.65 17.09
CA LEU A 28 6.73 -14.69 18.30
C LEU A 28 5.46 -15.52 18.09
N ARG A 29 4.91 -15.52 16.88
CA ARG A 29 3.73 -16.31 16.49
C ARG A 29 4.07 -17.76 16.10
N LYS A 30 5.30 -18.23 16.37
CA LYS A 30 5.79 -19.58 16.06
C LYS A 30 5.66 -19.98 14.58
N LYS A 31 5.70 -19.01 13.65
CA LYS A 31 5.78 -19.30 12.22
C LYS A 31 7.23 -19.65 11.85
N ILE A 32 7.39 -20.50 10.84
CA ILE A 32 8.71 -20.77 10.23
C ILE A 32 9.25 -19.43 9.73
N CYS A 33 10.43 -19.06 10.23
CA CYS A 33 11.11 -17.83 9.85
C CYS A 33 12.38 -18.20 9.10
N GLU A 34 12.56 -17.65 7.90
CA GLU A 34 13.80 -17.81 7.15
C GLU A 34 14.93 -17.02 7.84
N SER A 35 16.08 -17.66 8.00
CA SER A 35 17.32 -17.00 8.39
C SER A 35 18.07 -16.52 7.14
N GLY A 36 18.60 -15.29 7.16
CA GLY A 36 19.38 -14.73 6.05
C GLY A 36 18.87 -13.39 5.52
N PRO A 37 19.28 -12.97 4.31
CA PRO A 37 18.82 -11.74 3.67
C PRO A 37 17.29 -11.65 3.55
N PHE A 38 16.76 -10.43 3.40
CA PHE A 38 15.34 -10.25 3.12
C PHE A 38 14.99 -10.74 1.72
N THR A 39 13.90 -11.50 1.61
CA THR A 39 13.37 -11.87 0.31
C THR A 39 12.68 -10.67 -0.33
N ALA A 40 12.58 -10.67 -1.66
CA ALA A 40 11.83 -9.65 -2.39
C ALA A 40 10.36 -9.57 -1.92
N ALA A 41 9.78 -10.70 -1.51
CA ALA A 41 8.42 -10.76 -1.00
C ALA A 41 8.26 -10.01 0.34
N GLU A 42 9.23 -10.10 1.25
CA GLU A 42 9.18 -9.40 2.53
C GLU A 42 9.33 -7.90 2.39
N ILE A 43 10.22 -7.46 1.50
CA ILE A 43 10.38 -6.04 1.17
C ILE A 43 9.10 -5.52 0.51
N LYS A 44 8.51 -6.27 -0.41
CA LYS A 44 7.24 -5.93 -1.04
C LYS A 44 6.10 -5.85 -0.03
N GLU A 45 6.00 -6.78 0.92
CA GLU A 45 4.98 -6.73 1.97
C GLU A 45 5.18 -5.51 2.90
N ALA A 46 6.43 -5.15 3.19
CA ALA A 46 6.76 -3.94 3.93
C ALA A 46 6.35 -2.68 3.16
N GLU A 47 6.55 -2.65 1.85
CA GLU A 47 6.14 -1.55 0.97
C GLU A 47 4.61 -1.42 0.92
N GLU A 48 3.91 -2.52 0.63
CA GLU A 48 2.44 -2.56 0.59
C GLU A 48 1.83 -2.18 1.95
N TYR A 49 2.51 -2.48 3.06
CA TYR A 49 2.09 -2.01 4.38
C TYR A 49 2.10 -0.47 4.47
N TRP A 50 3.18 0.17 4.04
CA TRP A 50 3.29 1.63 4.07
C TRP A 50 2.34 2.31 3.09
N VAL A 51 2.18 1.75 1.89
CA VAL A 51 1.18 2.21 0.91
C VAL A 51 -0.21 2.26 1.54
N ARG A 52 -0.65 1.15 2.15
CA ARG A 52 -1.97 1.09 2.82
C ARG A 52 -2.09 2.08 3.97
N ARG A 53 -1.03 2.26 4.76
CA ARG A 53 -1.01 3.21 5.88
C ARG A 53 -1.23 4.63 5.40
N VAL A 54 -0.44 5.08 4.43
CA VAL A 54 -0.52 6.43 3.86
C VAL A 54 -1.88 6.66 3.19
N GLN A 55 -2.38 5.65 2.46
CA GLN A 55 -3.72 5.72 1.86
C GLN A 55 -4.83 5.84 2.90
N LEU A 56 -4.76 5.08 4.00
CA LEU A 56 -5.73 5.18 5.09
C LEU A 56 -5.67 6.53 5.79
N GLU A 57 -4.49 7.10 5.98
CA GLU A 57 -4.33 8.42 6.62
C GLU A 57 -4.92 9.56 5.78
N ASN A 58 -4.90 9.44 4.44
CA ASN A 58 -5.34 10.50 3.53
C ASN A 58 -6.75 10.28 2.95
N TYR A 59 -7.18 9.03 2.79
CA TYR A 59 -8.39 8.64 2.07
C TYR A 59 -9.27 7.68 2.88
N CYS A 60 -9.23 7.75 4.22
CA CYS A 60 -9.96 6.84 5.11
C CYS A 60 -11.44 6.70 4.73
N SER A 61 -12.13 7.83 4.54
CA SER A 61 -13.56 7.86 4.24
C SER A 61 -13.88 7.22 2.89
N ASP A 62 -13.10 7.53 1.85
CA ASP A 62 -13.26 6.95 0.52
C ASP A 62 -13.02 5.43 0.55
N ILE A 63 -11.95 4.98 1.24
CA ILE A 63 -11.62 3.55 1.37
C ILE A 63 -12.74 2.80 2.11
N GLN A 64 -13.32 3.39 3.16
CA GLN A 64 -14.43 2.76 3.88
C GLN A 64 -15.69 2.61 3.02
N LEU A 65 -15.97 3.57 2.15
CA LEU A 65 -17.07 3.49 1.19
C LEU A 65 -16.81 2.39 0.15
N LEU A 66 -15.63 2.39 -0.45
CA LEU A 66 -15.23 1.40 -1.46
C LEU A 66 -15.26 -0.02 -0.91
N LYS A 67 -14.81 -0.23 0.34
CA LYS A 67 -14.91 -1.55 1.02
C LYS A 67 -16.34 -2.01 1.24
N LYS A 68 -17.31 -1.09 1.31
CA LYS A 68 -18.75 -1.37 1.41
C LYS A 68 -19.43 -1.45 0.03
N ASN A 69 -18.65 -1.53 -1.04
CA ASN A 69 -19.14 -1.47 -2.43
C ASN A 69 -19.97 -0.21 -2.73
N LYS A 70 -19.68 0.90 -2.02
CA LYS A 70 -20.31 2.20 -2.29
C LYS A 70 -19.38 3.07 -3.12
N PRO A 71 -19.90 3.83 -4.10
CA PRO A 71 -19.10 4.74 -4.88
C PRO A 71 -18.55 5.87 -4.00
N VAL A 72 -17.42 6.41 -4.42
CA VAL A 72 -16.83 7.62 -3.84
C VAL A 72 -17.71 8.84 -4.18
N PRO A 73 -17.90 9.81 -3.28
CA PRO A 73 -18.71 11.00 -3.55
C PRO A 73 -18.10 11.86 -4.67
N PRO A 74 -18.91 12.55 -5.49
CA PRO A 74 -18.42 13.45 -6.54
C PRO A 74 -17.48 14.57 -6.06
N GLN A 75 -17.60 14.97 -4.80
CA GLN A 75 -16.76 16.00 -4.16
C GLN A 75 -15.37 15.49 -3.78
N SER A 76 -15.15 14.18 -3.77
CA SER A 76 -13.85 13.60 -3.43
C SER A 76 -12.85 13.83 -4.56
N LYS A 77 -11.60 14.12 -4.20
CA LYS A 77 -10.48 14.24 -5.15
C LYS A 77 -10.23 12.95 -5.93
N LEU A 78 -10.72 11.82 -5.41
CA LEU A 78 -10.56 10.52 -6.04
C LEU A 78 -11.65 10.20 -7.07
N TYR A 79 -12.76 10.93 -7.11
CA TYR A 79 -13.93 10.58 -7.93
C TYR A 79 -13.57 10.38 -9.42
N SER A 80 -12.80 11.30 -9.99
CA SER A 80 -12.39 11.25 -11.41
C SER A 80 -11.41 10.12 -11.73
N LEU A 81 -10.79 9.51 -10.71
CA LEU A 81 -9.83 8.42 -10.85
C LEU A 81 -10.51 7.04 -10.84
N VAL A 82 -11.84 6.98 -10.75
CA VAL A 82 -12.63 5.73 -10.68
C VAL A 82 -11.98 4.73 -9.70
N PRO A 83 -11.84 5.11 -8.43
CA PRO A 83 -10.97 4.41 -7.50
C PRO A 83 -11.61 3.09 -7.08
N TYR A 84 -10.79 2.08 -6.83
CA TYR A 84 -11.22 0.82 -6.22
C TYR A 84 -10.15 0.30 -5.25
N VAL A 85 -10.55 -0.60 -4.35
CA VAL A 85 -9.62 -1.28 -3.43
C VAL A 85 -9.38 -2.69 -3.96
N ASP A 86 -8.12 -3.05 -4.17
CA ASP A 86 -7.73 -4.38 -4.63
C ASP A 86 -7.79 -5.45 -3.52
N ASP A 87 -7.52 -6.71 -3.87
CA ASP A 87 -7.52 -7.84 -2.93
C ASP A 87 -6.47 -7.73 -1.83
N ARG A 88 -5.44 -6.90 -2.03
CA ARG A 88 -4.39 -6.59 -1.04
C ARG A 88 -4.79 -5.44 -0.13
N GLY A 89 -5.96 -4.82 -0.35
CA GLY A 89 -6.46 -3.68 0.40
C GLY A 89 -5.81 -2.35 0.00
N ILE A 90 -5.22 -2.28 -1.20
CA ILE A 90 -4.56 -1.09 -1.75
C ILE A 90 -5.55 -0.35 -2.65
N LEU A 91 -5.61 0.97 -2.48
CA LEU A 91 -6.41 1.87 -3.30
C LEU A 91 -5.73 2.10 -4.66
N ARG A 92 -6.44 1.82 -5.75
CA ARG A 92 -5.94 1.87 -7.14
C ARG A 92 -6.92 2.58 -8.07
N VAL A 93 -6.40 3.01 -9.21
CA VAL A 93 -7.18 3.61 -10.31
C VAL A 93 -7.77 2.51 -11.18
N LYS A 94 -9.04 2.66 -11.56
CA LYS A 94 -9.66 1.90 -12.66
C LYS A 94 -9.84 2.83 -13.88
N GLY A 95 -9.92 2.28 -15.09
CA GLY A 95 -10.32 3.06 -16.26
C GLY A 95 -9.52 2.80 -17.52
N ARG A 96 -8.93 3.85 -18.11
CA ARG A 96 -8.54 3.91 -19.53
C ARG A 96 -7.66 2.76 -20.05
N LEU A 97 -6.86 2.14 -19.17
CA LEU A 97 -5.95 1.05 -19.53
C LEU A 97 -6.56 -0.36 -19.32
N GLU A 98 -7.85 -0.47 -18.98
CA GLU A 98 -8.51 -1.76 -18.75
C GLU A 98 -8.43 -2.70 -19.97
N GLN A 99 -8.49 -2.15 -21.18
CA GLN A 99 -8.43 -2.91 -22.43
C GLN A 99 -7.00 -3.04 -23.00
N ALA A 100 -5.98 -2.47 -22.35
CA ALA A 100 -4.60 -2.56 -22.83
C ALA A 100 -3.99 -3.94 -22.55
N GLU A 101 -3.04 -4.41 -23.35
CA GLU A 101 -2.28 -5.62 -23.06
C GLU A 101 -1.10 -5.33 -22.11
N LEU A 102 -1.43 -4.89 -20.89
CA LEU A 102 -0.48 -4.54 -19.84
C LEU A 102 -0.60 -5.46 -18.62
N PHE A 103 0.46 -5.52 -17.79
CA PHE A 103 0.39 -6.22 -16.52
C PHE A 103 -0.56 -5.50 -15.55
N HIS A 104 -1.15 -6.23 -14.61
CA HIS A 104 -2.17 -5.70 -13.69
C HIS A 104 -1.74 -4.40 -12.97
N ASN A 105 -0.49 -4.33 -12.51
CA ASN A 105 0.01 -3.14 -11.80
C ASN A 105 0.13 -1.91 -12.70
N GLU A 106 0.33 -2.10 -14.01
CA GLU A 106 0.41 -1.03 -15.00
C GLU A 106 -0.98 -0.57 -15.42
N LYS A 107 -1.94 -1.51 -15.50
CA LYS A 107 -3.36 -1.22 -15.75
C LYS A 107 -4.01 -0.44 -14.61
N HIS A 108 -3.64 -0.79 -13.39
CA HIS A 108 -4.26 -0.31 -12.16
C HIS A 108 -3.22 0.34 -11.25
N PRO A 109 -2.75 1.55 -11.57
CA PRO A 109 -1.74 2.23 -10.79
C PRO A 109 -2.24 2.51 -9.37
N VAL A 110 -1.30 2.49 -8.41
CA VAL A 110 -1.57 2.77 -6.99
C VAL A 110 -1.83 4.26 -6.81
N ILE A 111 -2.88 4.60 -6.07
CA ILE A 111 -3.19 5.99 -5.72
C ILE A 111 -2.40 6.36 -4.47
N LEU A 112 -1.48 7.32 -4.59
CA LEU A 112 -0.73 7.85 -3.45
C LEU A 112 -0.95 9.35 -3.31
N PRO A 113 -1.07 9.87 -2.08
CA PRO A 113 -1.03 11.30 -1.84
C PRO A 113 0.39 11.82 -2.09
N LYS A 114 0.50 13.12 -2.35
CA LYS A 114 1.78 13.79 -2.46
C LYS A 114 2.50 13.79 -1.10
N SER A 115 3.74 13.31 -1.08
CA SER A 115 4.53 13.07 0.14
C SER A 115 6.02 13.14 -0.18
N LYS A 116 6.87 13.12 0.86
CA LYS A 116 8.34 13.16 0.73
C LYS A 116 8.92 12.03 -0.15
N PHE A 117 8.21 10.91 -0.25
CA PHE A 117 8.63 9.72 -0.99
C PHE A 117 7.83 9.48 -2.27
N THR A 118 6.91 10.38 -2.63
CA THR A 118 6.07 10.27 -3.82
C THR A 118 6.32 11.49 -4.70
N ILE A 119 6.67 11.24 -5.97
CA ILE A 119 7.01 12.25 -6.97
C ILE A 119 5.71 12.82 -7.55
#